data_AF-A0AAJ5BCZ0-F1
#
_entry.id   AF-A0AAJ5BCZ0-F1
#
_cell.length_a   1.000
_cell.length_b   1.000
_cell.length_c   1.000
_cell.angle_alpha   90.00
_cell.angle_beta   90.00
_cell.angle_gamma   90.00
#
_symmetry.space_group_name_H-M   'P 1'
#
loop_
_entity.id
_entity.type
_entity.pdbx_description
1 polymer ?
#
loop_
_entity_poly.entity_id
_entity_poly.type
_entity_poly.pdbx_seq_one_letter_code
_entity_poly.pdbx_strand_id
1 'polypeptide(L)'
;MLDLVIGMSITQLILFSIVLNILFYGVSIGLYLTLNRCKKGEYIQEIKQEITRRDLILSFVVLLCNAGVFVLGVGLYNYGYIHVLEGSSITVIALQTLGLVIGMDFLMYVFHRLAHIPIFYPLAHLRHHEHNSVNAISLFVLHPLEAIGFGLLFILLLCIYPFDTFSIGFYLLINLIWGTIGHIDKDVFKNTYFECWTRDILCLTLFHNIHHQDPNCNYGFYTLLWDKLFKTYRKV
;
A
#
# COMPACT_ATOMS: atom_id res chain seq x y z
N MET A 1 15.37 -10.93 14.90
CA MET A 1 14.18 -10.03 15.06
C MET A 1 12.92 -10.89 15.21
N LEU A 2 12.83 -11.93 14.39
CA LEU A 2 11.76 -12.91 14.40
C LEU A 2 11.54 -13.56 15.78
N ASP A 3 12.62 -14.00 16.44
CA ASP A 3 12.57 -14.58 17.80
C ASP A 3 11.93 -13.67 18.85
N LEU A 4 12.17 -12.37 18.76
CA LEU A 4 11.58 -11.39 19.68
C LEU A 4 10.07 -11.33 19.52
N VAL A 5 9.58 -11.37 18.27
CA VAL A 5 8.15 -11.26 17.94
C VAL A 5 7.41 -12.56 18.29
N ILE A 6 7.99 -13.72 17.97
CA ILE A 6 7.34 -15.02 18.22
C ILE A 6 7.17 -15.30 19.71
N GLY A 7 8.09 -14.82 20.55
CA GLY A 7 8.02 -14.97 22.01
C GLY A 7 6.98 -14.07 22.70
N MET A 8 6.33 -13.16 21.97
CA MET A 8 5.35 -12.23 22.55
C MET A 8 4.01 -12.93 22.81
N SER A 9 3.38 -12.57 23.93
CA SER A 9 1.95 -12.86 24.15
C SER A 9 1.07 -12.15 23.13
N ILE A 10 -0.17 -12.60 22.94
CA ILE A 10 -1.14 -11.95 22.03
C ILE A 10 -1.30 -10.47 22.35
N THR A 11 -1.38 -10.10 23.64
CA THR A 11 -1.47 -8.70 24.06
C THR A 11 -0.23 -7.89 23.66
N GLN A 12 0.97 -8.46 23.83
CA GLN A 12 2.21 -7.83 23.40
C GLN A 12 2.28 -7.68 21.87
N LEU A 13 1.85 -8.69 21.11
CA LEU A 13 1.77 -8.62 19.65
C LEU A 13 0.83 -7.53 19.16
N ILE A 14 -0.36 -7.41 19.77
CA ILE A 14 -1.32 -6.35 19.45
C ILE A 14 -0.69 -4.98 19.71
N LEU A 15 -0.12 -4.77 20.90
CA LEU A 15 0.51 -3.49 21.27
C LEU A 15 1.69 -3.15 20.37
N PHE A 16 2.57 -4.12 20.13
CA PHE A 16 3.71 -3.98 19.22
C PHE A 16 3.24 -3.57 17.83
N SER A 17 2.23 -4.26 17.30
CA SER A 17 1.70 -3.97 15.96
C SER A 17 1.03 -2.60 15.88
N ILE A 18 0.27 -2.19 16.90
CA ILE A 18 -0.32 -0.84 16.94
C ILE A 18 0.77 0.23 16.94
N VAL A 19 1.81 0.08 17.76
CA VAL A 19 2.94 1.03 17.81
C VAL A 19 3.64 1.11 16.46
N LEU A 20 3.91 -0.03 15.83
CA LEU A 20 4.54 -0.09 14.51
C LEU A 20 3.66 0.57 13.43
N ASN A 21 2.34 0.33 13.46
CA ASN A 21 1.40 0.95 12.53
C ASN A 21 1.31 2.48 12.73
N ILE A 22 1.31 2.97 13.96
CA ILE A 22 1.36 4.41 14.26
C ILE A 22 2.66 5.03 13.73
N LEU A 23 3.79 4.33 13.89
CA LEU A 23 5.07 4.77 13.34
C LEU A 23 5.00 4.89 11.81
N PHE A 24 4.52 3.86 11.10
CA PHE A 24 4.37 3.88 9.65
C PHE A 24 3.39 4.94 9.16
N TYR A 25 2.29 5.14 9.89
CA TYR A 25 1.35 6.23 9.64
C TYR A 25 2.04 7.60 9.74
N GLY A 26 2.82 7.82 10.80
CA GLY A 26 3.61 9.03 10.98
C GLY A 26 4.69 9.23 9.91
N VAL A 27 5.38 8.15 9.50
CA VAL A 27 6.37 8.18 8.41
C VAL A 27 5.71 8.54 7.09
N SER A 28 4.54 7.98 6.76
CA SER A 28 3.80 8.31 5.54
C SER A 28 3.38 9.78 5.52
N ILE A 29 2.81 10.29 6.61
CA ILE A 29 2.47 11.72 6.74
C ILE A 29 3.73 12.59 6.60
N GLY A 30 4.82 12.23 7.28
CA GLY A 30 6.08 12.98 7.21
C GLY A 30 6.69 12.98 5.80
N LEU A 31 6.60 11.87 5.08
CA LEU A 31 7.01 11.75 3.69
C LEU A 31 6.15 12.62 2.78
N TYR A 32 4.82 12.54 2.92
CA TYR A 32 3.88 13.38 2.20
C TYR A 32 4.20 14.86 2.40
N LEU A 33 4.35 15.32 3.66
CA LEU A 33 4.61 16.72 3.98
C LEU A 33 5.98 17.18 3.43
N THR A 34 7.01 16.33 3.56
CA THR A 34 8.34 16.61 3.03
C THR A 34 8.32 16.76 1.52
N LEU A 35 7.70 15.82 0.80
CA LEU A 35 7.62 15.87 -0.66
C LEU A 35 6.78 17.06 -1.13
N ASN A 36 5.64 17.30 -0.48
CA ASN A 36 4.76 18.43 -0.79
C ASN A 36 5.46 19.79 -0.56
N ARG A 37 6.37 19.89 0.42
CA ARG A 37 7.14 21.11 0.69
C ARG A 37 8.37 21.28 -0.20
N CYS A 38 9.12 20.21 -0.43
CA CYS A 38 10.44 20.28 -1.08
C CYS A 38 10.39 20.16 -2.61
N LYS A 39 9.34 19.55 -3.18
CA LYS A 39 9.19 19.41 -4.63
C LYS A 39 8.31 20.52 -5.17
N LYS A 40 8.85 21.23 -6.17
CA LYS A 40 8.06 22.16 -6.99
C LYS A 40 7.20 21.31 -7.93
N GLY A 41 5.93 21.18 -7.59
CA GLY A 41 4.92 20.50 -8.39
C GLY A 41 3.64 21.32 -8.38
N GLU A 42 2.92 21.27 -9.49
CA GLU A 42 1.56 21.81 -9.56
C GLU A 42 0.63 20.84 -8.81
N TYR A 43 -0.41 21.39 -8.19
CA TYR A 43 -1.47 20.55 -7.64
C TYR A 43 -2.16 19.83 -8.79
N ILE A 44 -2.37 18.54 -8.64
CA ILE A 44 -3.00 17.69 -9.65
C ILE A 44 -4.50 18.03 -9.74
N GLN A 45 -5.10 18.40 -8.61
CA GLN A 45 -6.50 18.79 -8.53
C GLN A 45 -6.63 20.18 -7.91
N GLU A 46 -7.58 20.97 -8.43
CA GLU A 46 -7.82 22.34 -7.97
C GLU A 46 -8.45 22.37 -6.58
N ILE A 47 -9.36 21.42 -6.31
CA ILE A 47 -10.07 21.31 -5.03
C ILE A 47 -9.25 20.45 -4.09
N LYS A 48 -8.99 20.98 -2.89
CA LYS A 48 -8.33 20.23 -1.81
C LYS A 48 -9.35 19.49 -0.98
N GLN A 49 -9.09 18.20 -0.74
CA GLN A 49 -9.88 17.39 0.17
C GLN A 49 -9.50 17.71 1.62
N GLU A 50 -10.44 18.26 2.38
CA GLU A 50 -10.29 18.47 3.82
C GLU A 50 -10.27 17.13 4.57
N ILE A 51 -9.48 17.07 5.64
CA ILE A 51 -9.48 15.91 6.54
C ILE A 51 -10.65 16.08 7.51
N THR A 52 -11.61 15.16 7.43
CA THR A 52 -12.77 15.15 8.30
C THR A 52 -12.53 14.27 9.54
N ARG A 53 -13.39 14.42 10.56
CA ARG A 53 -13.40 13.52 11.72
C ARG A 53 -13.60 12.07 11.32
N ARG A 54 -14.37 11.83 10.26
CA ARG A 54 -14.64 10.48 9.77
C ARG A 54 -13.38 9.83 9.22
N ASP A 55 -12.58 10.59 8.48
CA ASP A 55 -11.35 10.12 7.85
C ASP A 55 -10.33 9.72 8.91
N LEU A 56 -10.24 10.50 10.00
CA LEU A 56 -9.43 10.15 11.16
C LEU A 56 -9.91 8.85 11.83
N ILE A 57 -11.22 8.69 12.03
CA ILE A 57 -11.76 7.45 12.61
C ILE A 57 -11.44 6.26 11.71
N LEU A 58 -11.68 6.38 10.40
CA LEU A 58 -11.40 5.32 9.44
C LEU A 58 -9.91 4.96 9.40
N SER A 59 -9.02 5.96 9.39
CA SER A 59 -7.59 5.67 9.41
C SER A 59 -7.18 4.91 10.66
N PHE A 60 -7.65 5.30 11.86
CA PHE A 60 -7.39 4.52 13.07
C PHE A 60 -7.99 3.10 13.02
N VAL A 61 -9.17 2.92 12.41
CA VAL A 61 -9.75 1.58 12.20
C VAL A 61 -8.87 0.74 11.27
N VAL A 62 -8.31 1.32 10.21
CA VAL A 62 -7.36 0.65 9.31
C VAL A 62 -6.10 0.22 10.07
N LEU A 63 -5.57 1.06 10.97
CA LEU A 63 -4.43 0.70 11.82
C LEU A 63 -4.75 -0.52 12.71
N LEU A 64 -5.98 -0.61 13.24
CA LEU A 64 -6.44 -1.78 14.00
C LEU A 64 -6.61 -3.03 13.12
N CYS A 65 -7.12 -2.87 11.90
CA CYS A 65 -7.24 -3.97 10.93
C CYS A 65 -5.86 -4.54 10.59
N ASN A 66 -4.89 -3.67 10.30
CA ASN A 66 -3.50 -4.05 10.03
C ASN A 66 -2.87 -4.76 11.24
N ALA A 67 -3.18 -4.31 12.46
CA ALA A 67 -2.74 -5.01 13.68
C ALA A 67 -3.33 -6.42 13.79
N GLY A 68 -4.61 -6.58 13.46
CA GLY A 68 -5.25 -7.90 13.38
C GLY A 68 -4.62 -8.82 12.33
N VAL A 69 -4.33 -8.30 11.14
CA VAL A 69 -3.62 -9.02 10.06
C VAL A 69 -2.23 -9.44 10.52
N PHE A 70 -1.48 -8.55 11.17
CA PHE A 70 -0.15 -8.88 11.70
C PHE A 70 -0.21 -10.02 12.73
N VAL A 71 -1.13 -9.94 13.69
CA VAL A 71 -1.33 -10.99 14.70
C VAL A 71 -1.72 -12.33 14.04
N LEU A 72 -2.59 -12.29 13.02
CA LEU A 72 -2.95 -13.46 12.23
C LEU A 72 -1.72 -14.06 11.53
N GLY A 73 -0.87 -13.23 10.91
CA GLY A 73 0.36 -13.67 10.26
C GLY A 73 1.32 -14.34 11.23
N VAL A 74 1.54 -13.77 12.43
CA VAL A 74 2.35 -14.40 13.48
C VAL A 74 1.73 -15.71 13.96
N GLY A 75 0.41 -15.77 14.09
CA GLY A 75 -0.31 -17.00 14.40
C GLY A 75 -0.07 -18.10 13.36
N LEU A 76 -0.24 -17.77 12.08
CA LEU A 76 0.00 -18.70 10.96
C LEU A 76 1.46 -19.17 10.91
N TYR A 77 2.43 -18.30 11.22
CA TYR A 77 3.82 -18.69 11.39
C TYR A 77 4.00 -19.71 12.53
N ASN A 78 3.41 -19.44 13.71
CA ASN A 78 3.53 -20.33 14.87
C ASN A 78 2.89 -21.70 14.66
N TYR A 79 1.84 -21.79 13.83
CA TYR A 79 1.21 -23.04 13.43
C TYR A 79 1.91 -23.73 12.24
N GLY A 80 2.97 -23.14 11.68
CA GLY A 80 3.75 -23.72 10.59
C GLY A 80 3.14 -23.55 9.20
N TYR A 81 2.17 -22.66 9.02
CA TYR A 81 1.62 -22.32 7.69
C TYR A 81 2.45 -21.27 6.95
N ILE A 82 3.16 -20.41 7.69
CA ILE A 82 4.12 -19.45 7.15
C ILE A 82 5.51 -19.85 7.64
N HIS A 83 6.47 -19.85 6.73
CA HIS A 83 7.88 -20.03 7.05
C HIS A 83 8.63 -18.76 6.68
N VAL A 84 9.51 -18.28 7.57
CA VAL A 84 10.31 -17.07 7.35
C VAL A 84 11.77 -17.47 7.44
N LEU A 85 12.55 -17.06 6.45
CA LEU A 85 13.99 -17.30 6.42
C LEU A 85 14.74 -16.18 7.16
N GLU A 86 15.92 -16.51 7.66
CA GLU A 86 16.89 -15.54 8.16
C GLU A 86 18.28 -15.89 7.60
N GLY A 87 19.13 -14.87 7.43
CA GLY A 87 20.51 -15.05 7.01
C GLY A 87 20.71 -15.28 5.50
N SER A 88 19.71 -14.97 4.67
CA SER A 88 19.85 -15.03 3.21
C SER A 88 20.91 -14.05 2.71
N SER A 89 21.54 -14.36 1.57
CA SER A 89 22.47 -13.42 0.93
C SER A 89 21.73 -12.18 0.42
N ILE A 90 22.45 -11.05 0.29
CA ILE A 90 21.86 -9.78 -0.20
C ILE A 90 21.17 -9.96 -1.56
N THR A 91 21.76 -10.76 -2.46
CA THR A 91 21.16 -11.04 -3.77
C THR A 91 19.83 -11.79 -3.64
N VAL A 92 19.77 -12.79 -2.77
CA VAL A 92 18.52 -13.53 -2.50
C VAL A 92 17.48 -12.60 -1.89
N ILE A 93 17.88 -11.76 -0.92
CA ILE A 93 16.99 -10.78 -0.29
C ILE A 93 16.40 -9.84 -1.35
N ALA A 94 17.24 -9.30 -2.25
CA ALA A 94 16.80 -8.39 -3.30
C ALA A 94 15.83 -9.05 -4.29
N LEU A 95 16.12 -10.28 -4.73
CA LEU A 95 15.26 -11.04 -5.64
C LEU A 95 13.92 -11.40 -4.98
N GLN A 96 13.94 -11.76 -3.70
CA GLN A 96 12.75 -12.05 -2.91
C GLN A 96 11.88 -10.80 -2.70
N THR A 97 12.49 -9.64 -2.40
CA THR A 97 11.79 -8.35 -2.33
C THR A 97 11.14 -8.02 -3.67
N LEU A 98 11.86 -8.20 -4.79
CA LEU A 98 11.31 -7.99 -6.12
C LEU A 98 10.14 -8.94 -6.41
N GLY A 99 10.26 -10.21 -6.01
CA GLY A 99 9.19 -11.19 -6.11
C GLY A 99 7.94 -10.77 -5.31
N LEU A 100 8.12 -10.28 -4.08
CA LEU A 100 7.03 -9.72 -3.28
C LEU A 100 6.37 -8.52 -3.96
N VAL A 101 7.17 -7.57 -4.47
CA VAL A 101 6.64 -6.38 -5.18
C VAL A 101 5.81 -6.81 -6.39
N ILE A 102 6.32 -7.70 -7.24
CA ILE A 102 5.60 -8.16 -8.45
C ILE A 102 4.34 -8.96 -8.08
N GLY A 103 4.45 -9.87 -7.10
CA GLY A 103 3.32 -10.67 -6.63
C GLY A 103 2.21 -9.81 -6.06
N MET A 104 2.57 -8.85 -5.20
CA MET A 104 1.62 -7.90 -4.64
C MET A 104 1.07 -6.94 -5.69
N ASP A 105 1.86 -6.47 -6.65
CA ASP A 105 1.37 -5.62 -7.74
C ASP A 105 0.23 -6.30 -8.51
N PHE A 106 0.40 -7.59 -8.84
CA PHE A 106 -0.64 -8.38 -9.51
C PHE A 106 -1.88 -8.57 -8.63
N LEU A 107 -1.67 -9.03 -7.39
CA LEU A 107 -2.77 -9.31 -6.47
C LEU A 107 -3.56 -8.05 -6.12
N MET A 108 -2.87 -6.92 -5.91
CA MET A 108 -3.50 -5.62 -5.67
C MET A 108 -4.24 -5.13 -6.91
N TYR A 109 -3.68 -5.27 -8.12
CA TYR A 109 -4.40 -4.95 -9.36
C TYR A 109 -5.74 -5.72 -9.46
N VAL A 110 -5.69 -7.04 -9.24
CA VAL A 110 -6.89 -7.88 -9.30
C VAL A 110 -7.90 -7.48 -8.23
N PHE A 111 -7.44 -7.35 -6.98
CA PHE A 111 -8.31 -6.96 -5.86
C PHE A 111 -8.95 -5.60 -6.07
N HIS A 112 -8.16 -4.61 -6.49
CA HIS A 112 -8.61 -3.25 -6.76
C HIS A 112 -9.67 -3.25 -7.87
N ARG A 113 -9.40 -3.93 -8.99
CA ARG A 113 -10.38 -4.04 -10.09
C ARG A 113 -11.66 -4.76 -9.65
N LEU A 114 -11.57 -5.80 -8.82
CA LEU A 114 -12.74 -6.46 -8.24
C LEU A 114 -13.52 -5.50 -7.31
N ALA A 115 -12.81 -4.70 -6.52
CA ALA A 115 -13.43 -3.74 -5.61
C ALA A 115 -14.22 -2.65 -6.35
N HIS A 116 -13.94 -2.40 -7.63
CA HIS A 116 -14.70 -1.49 -8.51
C HIS A 116 -15.91 -2.12 -9.20
N ILE A 117 -16.14 -3.43 -9.07
CA ILE A 117 -17.36 -4.05 -9.58
C ILE A 117 -18.56 -3.48 -8.81
N PRO A 118 -19.69 -3.10 -9.47
CA PRO A 118 -20.80 -2.39 -8.83
C PRO A 118 -21.36 -3.01 -7.54
N ILE A 119 -21.28 -4.34 -7.39
CA ILE A 119 -21.75 -5.06 -6.20
C ILE A 119 -20.77 -4.89 -5.03
N PHE A 120 -19.47 -4.80 -5.30
CA PHE A 120 -18.43 -4.69 -4.27
C PHE A 120 -18.05 -3.22 -3.97
N TYR A 121 -18.18 -2.34 -4.95
CA TYR A 121 -17.81 -0.92 -4.83
C TYR A 121 -18.41 -0.21 -3.61
N PRO A 122 -19.74 -0.23 -3.35
CA PRO A 122 -20.30 0.43 -2.17
C PRO A 122 -19.90 -0.24 -0.85
N LEU A 123 -19.45 -1.50 -0.89
CA LEU A 123 -19.07 -2.28 0.29
C LEU A 123 -17.61 -2.12 0.67
N ALA A 124 -16.74 -1.97 -0.33
CA ALA A 124 -15.31 -1.91 -0.13
C ALA A 124 -14.79 -0.52 -0.48
N HIS A 125 -14.90 -0.08 -1.72
CA HIS A 125 -13.99 0.95 -2.23
C HIS A 125 -14.58 2.37 -2.37
N LEU A 126 -15.91 2.51 -2.28
CA LEU A 126 -16.59 3.81 -2.37
C LEU A 126 -16.04 4.82 -1.36
N ARG A 127 -15.72 4.39 -0.14
CA ARG A 127 -15.19 5.27 0.92
C ARG A 127 -13.85 5.89 0.54
N HIS A 128 -12.99 5.10 -0.10
CA HIS A 128 -11.73 5.59 -0.60
C HIS A 128 -11.92 6.64 -1.70
N HIS A 129 -12.90 6.43 -2.59
CA HIS A 129 -13.24 7.36 -3.68
C HIS A 129 -14.06 8.58 -3.25
N GLU A 130 -14.59 8.64 -2.02
CA GLU A 130 -15.15 9.89 -1.47
C GLU A 130 -14.06 10.99 -1.40
N HIS A 131 -12.79 10.59 -1.35
CA HIS A 131 -11.64 11.47 -1.57
C HIS A 131 -11.41 11.64 -3.08
N ASN A 132 -12.18 12.54 -3.71
CA ASN A 132 -11.95 12.89 -5.11
C ASN A 132 -10.54 13.43 -5.32
N SER A 133 -10.06 14.24 -4.37
CA SER A 133 -8.68 14.70 -4.23
C SER A 133 -8.01 13.99 -3.05
N VAL A 134 -6.73 13.66 -3.17
CA VAL A 134 -5.99 12.96 -2.11
C VAL A 134 -5.30 13.94 -1.16
N ASN A 135 -4.98 13.48 0.04
CA ASN A 135 -4.29 14.23 1.08
C ASN A 135 -3.41 13.31 1.93
N ALA A 136 -2.72 13.89 2.93
CA ALA A 136 -1.71 13.24 3.76
C ALA A 136 -2.12 11.92 4.44
N ILE A 137 -3.42 11.67 4.63
CA ILE A 137 -3.92 10.47 5.29
C ILE A 137 -4.73 9.57 4.36
N SER A 138 -4.96 9.97 3.10
CA SER A 138 -5.87 9.30 2.16
C SER A 138 -5.47 7.84 1.88
N LEU A 139 -4.18 7.53 1.93
CA LEU A 139 -3.66 6.15 1.86
C LEU A 139 -4.28 5.22 2.92
N PHE A 140 -4.64 5.77 4.09
CA PHE A 140 -5.19 5.03 5.22
C PHE A 140 -6.71 5.23 5.37
N VAL A 141 -7.34 6.05 4.53
CA VAL A 141 -8.80 6.20 4.52
C VAL A 141 -9.36 5.14 3.57
N LEU A 142 -9.49 3.93 4.12
CA LEU A 142 -9.98 2.75 3.43
C LEU A 142 -11.14 2.14 4.22
N HIS A 143 -12.01 1.41 3.54
CA HIS A 143 -12.96 0.56 4.25
C HIS A 143 -12.21 -0.61 4.93
N PRO A 144 -12.66 -1.11 6.10
CA PRO A 144 -12.02 -2.25 6.78
C PRO A 144 -11.84 -3.49 5.92
N LEU A 145 -12.79 -3.76 5.01
CA LEU A 145 -12.69 -4.89 4.07
C LEU A 145 -11.50 -4.76 3.12
N GLU A 146 -11.16 -3.54 2.71
CA GLU A 146 -10.00 -3.30 1.86
C GLU A 146 -8.70 -3.50 2.63
N ALA A 147 -8.60 -2.90 3.83
CA ALA A 147 -7.41 -3.03 4.67
C ALA A 147 -7.12 -4.49 5.02
N ILE A 148 -8.15 -5.25 5.43
CA ILE A 148 -8.03 -6.69 5.68
C ILE A 148 -7.71 -7.42 4.38
N GLY A 149 -8.39 -7.10 3.28
CA GLY A 149 -8.17 -7.71 1.97
C GLY A 149 -6.71 -7.61 1.51
N PHE A 150 -6.14 -6.41 1.48
CA PHE A 150 -4.73 -6.20 1.13
C PHE A 150 -3.78 -6.95 2.07
N GLY A 151 -4.08 -6.95 3.38
CA GLY A 151 -3.33 -7.72 4.37
C GLY A 151 -3.36 -9.23 4.13
N LEU A 152 -4.52 -9.78 3.74
CA LEU A 152 -4.69 -11.19 3.42
C LEU A 152 -4.00 -11.59 2.11
N LEU A 153 -3.93 -10.71 1.11
CA LEU A 153 -3.12 -10.95 -0.10
C LEU A 153 -1.64 -11.07 0.23
N PHE A 154 -1.15 -10.23 1.16
CA PHE A 154 0.22 -10.32 1.64
C PHE A 154 0.47 -11.63 2.39
N ILE A 155 -0.42 -12.00 3.32
CA ILE A 155 -0.36 -13.29 4.03
C ILE A 155 -0.36 -14.46 3.04
N LEU A 156 -1.20 -14.42 2.00
CA LEU A 156 -1.28 -15.46 0.97
C LEU A 156 0.09 -15.72 0.33
N LEU A 157 0.83 -14.66 -0.04
CA LEU A 157 2.19 -14.82 -0.58
C LEU A 157 3.15 -15.44 0.44
N LEU A 158 3.08 -15.03 1.71
CA LEU A 158 3.91 -15.59 2.77
C LEU A 158 3.61 -17.08 3.04
N CYS A 159 2.38 -17.53 2.81
CA CYS A 159 2.02 -18.96 2.87
C CYS A 159 2.55 -19.76 1.66
N ILE A 160 2.68 -19.12 0.49
CA ILE A 160 3.11 -19.79 -0.75
C ILE A 160 4.63 -19.93 -0.81
N TYR A 161 5.38 -18.97 -0.27
CA TYR A 161 6.84 -18.95 -0.36
C TYR A 161 7.51 -18.47 0.93
N PRO A 162 8.60 -19.12 1.37
CA PRO A 162 9.33 -18.70 2.56
C PRO A 162 10.27 -17.51 2.25
N PHE A 163 9.78 -16.30 2.50
CA PHE A 163 10.58 -15.08 2.32
C PHE A 163 11.51 -14.83 3.52
N ASP A 164 12.66 -14.22 3.25
CA ASP A 164 13.56 -13.74 4.29
C ASP A 164 12.95 -12.54 5.04
N THR A 165 13.21 -12.48 6.35
CA THR A 165 12.74 -11.39 7.22
C THR A 165 13.07 -10.01 6.66
N PHE A 166 14.26 -9.83 6.07
CA PHE A 166 14.64 -8.55 5.48
C PHE A 166 13.89 -8.26 4.19
N SER A 167 13.59 -9.26 3.36
CA SER A 167 12.79 -9.09 2.15
C SER A 167 11.37 -8.62 2.46
N ILE A 168 10.75 -9.21 3.48
CA ILE A 168 9.45 -8.78 4.01
C ILE A 168 9.52 -7.32 4.48
N GLY A 169 10.53 -6.97 5.28
CA GLY A 169 10.72 -5.61 5.77
C GLY A 169 10.92 -4.57 4.65
N PHE A 170 11.75 -4.88 3.65
CA PHE A 170 11.97 -4.01 2.50
C PHE A 170 10.71 -3.87 1.64
N TYR A 171 9.97 -4.95 1.40
CA TYR A 171 8.69 -4.88 0.69
C TYR A 171 7.71 -3.95 1.41
N LEU A 172 7.52 -4.10 2.73
CA LEU A 172 6.62 -3.23 3.51
C LEU A 172 7.04 -1.75 3.42
N LEU A 173 8.34 -1.46 3.43
CA LEU A 173 8.86 -0.10 3.26
C LEU A 173 8.58 0.43 1.85
N ILE A 174 8.82 -0.37 0.81
CA ILE A 174 8.51 0.00 -0.59
C ILE A 174 7.00 0.26 -0.72
N ASN A 175 6.16 -0.62 -0.19
CA ASN A 175 4.71 -0.47 -0.21
C ASN A 175 4.25 0.83 0.44
N LEU A 176 4.79 1.16 1.62
CA LEU A 176 4.47 2.40 2.33
C LEU A 176 4.90 3.64 1.52
N ILE A 177 6.14 3.65 1.02
CA ILE A 177 6.68 4.79 0.26
C ILE A 177 5.88 4.97 -1.04
N TRP A 178 5.67 3.90 -1.80
CA TRP A 178 4.99 3.97 -3.09
C TRP A 178 3.51 4.30 -2.95
N GLY A 179 2.83 3.70 -1.97
CA GLY A 179 1.45 4.05 -1.62
C GLY A 179 1.31 5.51 -1.22
N THR A 180 2.26 6.03 -0.44
CA THR A 180 2.28 7.47 -0.08
C THR A 180 2.45 8.33 -1.31
N ILE A 181 3.42 7.99 -2.19
CA ILE A 181 3.68 8.71 -3.43
C ILE A 181 2.46 8.74 -4.36
N GLY A 182 1.69 7.65 -4.44
CA GLY A 182 0.44 7.58 -5.21
C GLY A 182 -0.65 8.51 -4.67
N HIS A 183 -0.61 8.86 -3.38
CA HIS A 183 -1.58 9.71 -2.69
C HIS A 183 -1.04 11.12 -2.37
N ILE A 184 -0.06 11.60 -3.15
CA ILE A 184 0.35 13.00 -3.11
C ILE A 184 -0.53 13.83 -4.05
N ASP A 185 -0.95 15.01 -3.61
CA ASP A 185 -1.84 15.94 -4.34
C ASP A 185 -1.09 16.84 -5.32
N LYS A 186 0.24 16.72 -5.39
CA LYS A 186 1.12 17.39 -6.34
C LYS A 186 1.83 16.38 -7.23
N ASP A 187 2.03 16.76 -8.49
CA ASP A 187 2.91 15.97 -9.36
C ASP A 187 4.38 16.25 -9.00
N VAL A 188 4.93 15.40 -8.11
CA VAL A 188 6.29 15.54 -7.58
C VAL A 188 7.38 15.05 -8.54
N PHE A 189 6.99 14.40 -9.65
CA PHE A 189 7.91 13.86 -10.65
C PHE A 189 7.91 14.64 -11.97
N LYS A 190 6.98 15.58 -12.17
CA LYS A 190 6.89 16.42 -13.37
C LYS A 190 8.24 16.99 -13.80
N ASN A 191 8.60 16.77 -15.07
CA ASN A 191 9.83 17.21 -15.73
C ASN A 191 11.13 16.67 -15.10
N THR A 192 11.07 15.54 -14.36
CA THR A 192 12.28 14.91 -13.82
C THR A 192 12.83 13.84 -14.76
N TYR A 193 14.14 13.56 -14.66
CA TYR A 193 14.71 12.40 -15.35
C TYR A 193 14.02 11.10 -14.93
N PHE A 194 13.67 10.96 -13.66
CA PHE A 194 12.98 9.78 -13.15
C PHE A 194 11.67 9.53 -13.89
N GLU A 195 10.83 10.57 -14.03
CA GLU A 195 9.60 10.48 -14.83
C GLU A 195 9.91 10.06 -16.28
N CYS A 196 10.88 10.69 -16.94
CA CYS A 196 11.23 10.39 -18.33
C CYS A 196 11.52 8.89 -18.57
N TRP A 197 12.25 8.26 -17.65
CA TRP A 197 12.60 6.84 -17.75
C TRP A 197 11.51 5.88 -17.25
N THR A 198 10.61 6.34 -16.39
CA THR A 198 9.68 5.45 -15.67
C THR A 198 8.20 5.65 -15.98
N ARG A 199 7.80 6.76 -16.64
CA ARG A 199 6.39 7.11 -16.92
C ARG A 199 5.62 6.04 -17.68
N ASP A 200 6.31 5.20 -18.45
CA ASP A 200 5.72 4.13 -19.24
C ASP A 200 5.84 2.75 -18.58
N ILE A 201 6.33 2.69 -17.34
CA ILE A 201 6.57 1.44 -16.60
C ILE A 201 5.91 1.47 -15.23
N LEU A 202 6.02 2.58 -14.50
CA LEU A 202 5.59 2.71 -13.11
C LEU A 202 4.33 3.56 -12.95
N CYS A 203 3.54 3.23 -11.94
CA CYS A 203 2.43 4.07 -11.49
C CYS A 203 2.99 5.26 -10.68
N LEU A 204 3.22 6.38 -11.35
CA LEU A 204 3.65 7.63 -10.71
C LEU A 204 2.47 8.36 -10.05
N THR A 205 2.73 9.46 -9.34
CA THR A 205 1.73 10.18 -8.54
C THR A 205 0.45 10.55 -9.32
N LEU A 206 0.58 10.96 -10.59
CA LEU A 206 -0.56 11.35 -11.40
C LEU A 206 -1.46 10.16 -11.79
N PHE A 207 -0.92 8.93 -11.82
CA PHE A 207 -1.65 7.72 -12.21
C PHE A 207 -2.85 7.44 -11.30
N HIS A 208 -2.62 7.38 -9.99
CA HIS A 208 -3.68 7.08 -9.01
C HIS A 208 -4.60 8.28 -8.81
N ASN A 209 -4.09 9.51 -8.91
CA ASN A 209 -4.95 10.70 -8.89
C ASN A 209 -5.96 10.72 -10.05
N ILE A 210 -5.56 10.31 -11.26
CA ILE A 210 -6.48 10.17 -12.40
C ILE A 210 -7.50 9.07 -12.13
N HIS A 211 -7.09 7.97 -11.50
CA HIS A 211 -8.00 6.90 -11.09
C HIS A 211 -9.11 7.38 -10.14
N HIS A 212 -8.78 8.23 -9.14
CA HIS A 212 -9.79 8.86 -8.28
C HIS A 212 -10.80 9.74 -9.03
N GLN A 213 -10.46 10.25 -10.21
CA GLN A 213 -11.34 11.06 -11.06
C GLN A 213 -12.12 10.23 -12.08
N ASP A 214 -11.52 9.14 -12.57
CA ASP A 214 -12.14 8.16 -13.45
C ASP A 214 -11.91 6.73 -12.93
N PRO A 215 -12.81 6.25 -12.05
CA PRO A 215 -12.69 4.95 -11.38
C PRO A 215 -12.65 3.74 -12.32
N ASN A 216 -12.91 3.91 -13.62
CA ASN A 216 -12.97 2.82 -14.59
C ASN A 216 -11.60 2.44 -15.20
N CYS A 217 -10.53 3.13 -14.86
CA CYS A 217 -9.19 2.94 -15.43
C CYS A 217 -8.10 2.93 -14.35
N ASN A 218 -6.86 2.57 -14.70
CA ASN A 218 -5.67 2.74 -13.87
C ASN A 218 -5.75 2.04 -12.49
N TYR A 219 -5.86 0.71 -12.46
CA TYR A 219 -6.02 -0.05 -11.22
C TYR A 219 -4.69 -0.50 -10.57
N GLY A 220 -3.57 -0.44 -11.30
CA GLY A 220 -2.26 -0.89 -10.84
C GLY A 220 -1.70 -0.05 -9.69
N PHE A 221 -0.80 -0.63 -8.90
CA PHE A 221 -0.28 0.04 -7.70
C PHE A 221 1.19 0.46 -7.87
N TYR A 222 2.05 -0.43 -8.34
CA TYR A 222 3.46 -0.13 -8.58
C TYR A 222 3.77 0.04 -10.06
N THR A 223 3.20 -0.83 -10.91
CA THR A 223 3.53 -0.87 -12.35
C THR A 223 2.31 -0.76 -13.24
N LEU A 224 2.52 -0.23 -14.45
CA LEU A 224 1.51 -0.16 -15.51
C LEU A 224 1.29 -1.51 -16.22
N LEU A 225 2.04 -2.55 -15.83
CA LEU A 225 2.10 -3.82 -16.55
C LEU A 225 0.72 -4.44 -16.72
N TRP A 226 -0.04 -4.54 -15.63
CA TRP A 226 -1.35 -5.17 -15.60
C TRP A 226 -2.40 -4.33 -16.31
N ASP A 227 -2.37 -3.01 -16.12
CA ASP A 227 -3.28 -2.11 -16.84
C ASP A 227 -3.06 -2.13 -18.35
N LYS A 228 -1.82 -2.21 -18.81
CA LYS A 228 -1.51 -2.36 -20.24
C LYS A 228 -1.94 -3.73 -20.75
N LEU A 229 -1.68 -4.79 -19.99
CA LEU A 229 -2.03 -6.16 -20.37
C LEU A 229 -3.55 -6.36 -20.50
N PHE A 230 -4.32 -5.85 -19.54
CA PHE A 230 -5.77 -6.00 -19.48
C PHE A 230 -6.53 -4.82 -20.10
N LYS A 231 -5.82 -3.87 -20.73
CA LYS A 231 -6.37 -2.70 -21.43
C LYS A 231 -7.24 -1.79 -20.53
N THR A 232 -6.81 -1.61 -19.29
CA THR A 232 -7.38 -0.65 -18.33
C THR A 232 -6.51 0.60 -18.14
N TYR A 233 -5.40 0.70 -18.87
CA TYR A 233 -4.52 1.88 -18.83
C TYR A 233 -5.13 3.09 -19.53
N ARG A 234 -5.34 4.17 -18.77
CA ARG A 234 -5.58 5.51 -19.27
C ARG A 234 -4.29 6.31 -19.17
N LYS A 235 -3.87 6.86 -20.30
CA LYS A 235 -2.63 7.62 -20.40
C LYS A 235 -2.65 8.81 -19.43
N VAL A 236 -1.53 8.93 -18.74
CA VAL A 236 -1.19 9.95 -17.75
C VAL A 236 -0.36 11.06 -18.40
#